data_AF-X0ZBZ5-F1
#
_entry.id   AF-X0ZBZ5-F1
#
_cell.length_a   1.000
_cell.length_b   1.000
_cell.length_c   1.000
_cell.angle_alpha   90.00
_cell.angle_beta   90.00
_cell.angle_gamma   90.00
#
_symmetry.space_group_name_H-M   'P 1'
#
loop_
_entity.id
_entity.type
_entity.pdbx_description
1 polymer ?
#
loop_
_entity_poly.entity_id
_entity_poly.type
_entity_poly.pdbx_seq_one_letter_code
_entity_poly.pdbx_strand_id
1 'polypeptide(L)'
;MGEARILFPTRIIPNSTKIINQNKFAEIMKEELAWAKKADREMYFNIIGFLLALLVVLFNIFLAIRLYFKHDRELKPEVEMDYYRELPQDITPAVLNKLMSIQGVGSKDIMATLMDLVRKKYLKIEEIPKGRKKDYRFMLIEESDTTNLNEHESYLIHWLFYSIGNGKSVTLKEIKDSAKTSRTQSTFRHNYNKWVKKVGEEFKKYNYFGQSKEGLKTAGKIVLMEFAGVFLLFALGALLKMQLFIIIPLLFAVGFTGFGVIIYGALIRKKTQTGINEYTKWRAFKRFLLHFSNMKDYEIPSIIVWEHYLVYAISLGVADKVISKLKLALSSQDISLRNSTYLYCMTDRSGRLNNSMFKSFDRVFTSAFASATASTGSGGGFSSGGGGGGGGGGAGAF
;
A
#
# COMPACT_ATOMS: atom_id res chain seq x y z
N MET A 1 -43.31 -4.11 -33.36
CA MET A 1 -44.56 -4.31 -34.12
C MET A 1 -45.38 -5.30 -33.30
N GLY A 2 -46.47 -4.85 -32.65
CA GLY A 2 -47.31 -5.74 -31.84
C GLY A 2 -48.41 -6.30 -32.71
N GLU A 3 -48.53 -7.63 -32.79
CA GLU A 3 -49.68 -8.28 -33.39
C GLU A 3 -50.69 -8.59 -32.29
N ALA A 4 -51.92 -8.09 -32.42
CA ALA A 4 -53.00 -8.36 -31.48
C ALA A 4 -54.09 -9.19 -32.17
N ARG A 5 -54.39 -10.37 -31.61
CA ARG A 5 -55.50 -11.22 -32.05
C ARG A 5 -56.67 -11.01 -31.11
N ILE A 6 -57.79 -10.49 -31.63
CA ILE A 6 -58.98 -10.18 -30.83
C ILE A 6 -60.11 -11.10 -31.27
N LEU A 7 -60.65 -11.87 -30.33
CA LEU A 7 -61.88 -12.65 -30.51
C LEU A 7 -63.08 -11.77 -30.18
N PHE A 8 -63.97 -11.56 -31.14
CA PHE A 8 -65.20 -10.79 -30.94
C PHE A 8 -66.37 -11.40 -31.71
N PRO A 9 -67.62 -11.26 -31.22
CA PRO A 9 -68.81 -11.70 -31.95
C PRO A 9 -68.93 -11.07 -33.35
N THR A 10 -69.32 -11.85 -34.35
CA THR A 10 -69.48 -11.40 -35.75
C THR A 10 -70.42 -10.19 -35.90
N ARG A 11 -71.40 -10.04 -35.00
CA ARG A 11 -72.32 -8.88 -34.92
C ARG A 11 -71.64 -7.52 -34.75
N ILE A 12 -70.37 -7.47 -34.34
CA ILE A 12 -69.62 -6.23 -34.12
C ILE A 12 -69.06 -5.65 -35.45
N ILE A 13 -68.95 -6.48 -36.51
CA ILE A 13 -68.51 -6.02 -37.84
C ILE A 13 -69.50 -6.51 -38.92
N PRO A 14 -70.72 -5.96 -38.95
CA PRO A 14 -71.79 -6.46 -39.83
C PRO A 14 -71.52 -6.23 -41.32
N ASN A 15 -70.69 -5.24 -41.68
CA ASN A 15 -70.40 -4.87 -43.07
C ASN A 15 -69.09 -5.45 -43.62
N SER A 16 -68.49 -6.44 -42.94
CA SER A 16 -67.23 -7.04 -43.42
C SER A 16 -67.47 -7.88 -44.67
N THR A 17 -66.81 -7.52 -45.77
CA THR A 17 -66.88 -8.23 -47.05
C THR A 17 -65.85 -9.37 -47.18
N LYS A 18 -64.88 -9.46 -46.27
CA LYS A 18 -63.85 -10.51 -46.23
C LYS A 18 -64.15 -11.51 -45.12
N ILE A 19 -65.01 -12.49 -45.41
CA ILE A 19 -65.34 -13.59 -44.49
C ILE A 19 -64.62 -14.86 -44.96
N ILE A 20 -63.73 -15.39 -44.12
CA ILE A 20 -63.10 -16.70 -44.34
C ILE A 20 -63.76 -17.67 -43.36
N ASN A 21 -64.58 -18.60 -43.87
CA ASN A 21 -65.34 -19.54 -43.05
C ASN A 21 -64.45 -20.71 -42.58
N GLN A 22 -63.57 -20.44 -41.61
CA GLN A 22 -62.69 -21.43 -40.98
C GLN A 22 -62.83 -21.37 -39.46
N ASN A 23 -63.02 -22.53 -38.82
CA ASN A 23 -63.02 -22.63 -37.36
C ASN A 23 -61.57 -22.56 -36.83
N LYS A 24 -61.07 -21.34 -36.66
CA LYS A 24 -59.70 -21.10 -36.16
C LYS A 24 -59.57 -21.04 -34.65
N PHE A 25 -60.68 -21.13 -33.90
CA PHE A 25 -60.65 -20.94 -32.44
C PHE A 25 -59.73 -21.96 -31.74
N ALA A 26 -59.87 -23.25 -32.08
CA ALA A 26 -59.07 -24.31 -31.46
C ALA A 26 -57.57 -24.20 -31.79
N GLU A 27 -57.24 -23.78 -33.03
CA GLU A 27 -55.87 -23.57 -33.47
C GLU A 27 -55.22 -22.38 -32.77
N ILE A 28 -55.89 -21.23 -32.77
CA ILE A 28 -55.43 -20.02 -32.05
C ILE A 28 -55.22 -20.35 -30.57
N MET A 29 -56.17 -21.06 -29.95
CA MET A 29 -56.05 -21.39 -28.53
C MET A 29 -54.90 -22.35 -28.24
N LYS A 30 -54.62 -23.30 -29.14
CA LYS A 30 -53.44 -24.16 -29.04
C LYS A 30 -52.14 -23.37 -29.16
N GLU A 31 -52.07 -22.39 -30.06
CA GLU A 31 -50.90 -21.51 -30.22
C GLU A 31 -50.66 -20.65 -28.98
N GLU A 32 -51.69 -19.96 -28.48
CA GLU A 32 -51.60 -19.11 -27.29
C GLU A 32 -51.21 -19.92 -26.05
N LEU A 33 -51.78 -21.12 -25.85
CA LEU A 33 -51.39 -22.01 -24.75
C LEU A 33 -49.95 -22.50 -24.87
N ALA A 34 -49.46 -22.74 -26.09
CA ALA A 34 -48.07 -23.12 -26.32
C ALA A 34 -47.11 -21.96 -26.00
N TRP A 35 -47.48 -20.72 -26.37
CA TRP A 35 -46.74 -19.52 -26.02
C TRP A 35 -46.76 -19.25 -24.52
N ALA A 36 -47.92 -19.36 -23.87
CA ALA A 36 -48.04 -19.22 -22.41
C ALA A 36 -47.16 -20.24 -21.68
N LYS A 37 -47.24 -21.53 -22.05
CA LYS A 37 -46.37 -22.57 -21.45
C LYS A 37 -44.88 -22.34 -21.69
N LYS A 38 -44.51 -21.76 -22.83
CA LYS A 38 -43.12 -21.39 -23.13
C LYS A 38 -42.68 -20.21 -22.26
N ALA A 39 -43.51 -19.17 -22.15
CA ALA A 39 -43.26 -18.00 -21.31
C ALA A 39 -43.16 -18.36 -19.82
N ASP A 40 -44.06 -19.21 -19.31
CA ASP A 40 -44.02 -19.73 -17.94
C ASP A 40 -42.70 -20.47 -17.68
N ARG A 41 -42.32 -21.36 -18.60
CA ARG A 41 -41.06 -22.11 -18.53
C ARG A 41 -39.84 -21.18 -18.49
N GLU A 42 -39.80 -20.17 -19.35
CA GLU A 42 -38.73 -19.16 -19.39
C GLU A 42 -38.67 -18.36 -18.09
N MET A 43 -39.82 -17.98 -17.52
CA MET A 43 -39.91 -17.30 -16.22
C MET A 43 -39.34 -18.18 -15.09
N TYR A 44 -39.73 -19.45 -15.01
CA TYR A 44 -39.18 -20.39 -14.01
C TYR A 44 -37.67 -20.51 -14.11
N PHE A 45 -37.13 -20.65 -15.33
CA PHE A 45 -35.69 -20.71 -15.54
C PHE A 45 -34.99 -19.41 -15.14
N ASN A 46 -35.55 -18.25 -15.45
CA ASN A 46 -34.97 -16.97 -15.03
C ASN A 46 -34.92 -16.85 -13.50
N ILE A 47 -35.99 -17.23 -12.79
CA ILE A 47 -36.02 -17.26 -11.32
C ILE A 47 -34.93 -18.18 -10.78
N ILE A 48 -34.80 -19.39 -11.33
CA ILE A 48 -33.73 -20.33 -10.96
C ILE A 48 -32.35 -19.71 -11.20
N GLY A 49 -32.14 -19.04 -12.33
CA GLY A 49 -30.89 -18.34 -12.65
C GLY A 49 -30.53 -17.26 -11.62
N PHE A 50 -31.51 -16.45 -11.21
CA PHE A 50 -31.31 -15.44 -10.16
C PHE A 50 -31.00 -16.07 -8.80
N LEU A 51 -31.69 -17.15 -8.43
CA LEU A 51 -31.42 -17.89 -7.19
C LEU A 51 -30.03 -18.51 -7.20
N LEU A 52 -29.60 -19.10 -8.33
CA LEU A 52 -28.26 -19.63 -8.51
C LEU A 52 -27.19 -18.53 -8.43
N ALA A 53 -27.43 -17.38 -9.05
CA ALA A 53 -26.54 -16.23 -8.95
C ALA A 53 -26.40 -15.74 -7.49
N LEU A 54 -27.52 -15.67 -6.74
CA LEU A 54 -27.50 -15.34 -5.32
C LEU A 54 -26.71 -16.36 -4.50
N LEU A 55 -26.87 -17.65 -4.76
CA LEU A 55 -26.10 -18.72 -4.10
C LEU A 55 -24.60 -18.61 -4.40
N VAL A 56 -24.21 -18.26 -5.62
CA VAL A 56 -22.81 -18.01 -5.98
C VAL A 56 -22.23 -16.83 -5.20
N VAL A 57 -23.00 -15.76 -5.02
CA VAL A 57 -22.57 -14.61 -4.20
C VAL A 57 -22.36 -15.03 -2.74
N LEU A 58 -23.31 -15.76 -2.15
CA LEU A 58 -23.18 -16.27 -0.77
C LEU A 58 -22.00 -17.22 -0.63
N PHE A 59 -21.78 -18.09 -1.61
CA PHE A 59 -20.64 -18.99 -1.66
C PHE A 59 -19.31 -18.23 -1.72
N ASN A 60 -19.23 -17.18 -2.55
CA ASN A 60 -18.05 -16.31 -2.61
C ASN A 60 -17.78 -15.58 -1.29
N ILE A 61 -18.82 -15.10 -0.61
CA ILE A 61 -18.70 -14.50 0.73
C ILE A 61 -18.14 -15.53 1.71
N PHE A 62 -18.68 -16.75 1.73
CA PHE A 62 -18.17 -17.84 2.56
C PHE A 62 -16.70 -18.16 2.26
N LEU A 63 -16.32 -18.21 0.98
CA LEU A 63 -14.93 -18.43 0.57
C LEU A 63 -14.01 -17.29 0.99
N ALA A 64 -14.44 -16.03 0.88
CA ALA A 64 -13.68 -14.87 1.36
C ALA A 64 -13.45 -14.95 2.88
N ILE A 65 -14.48 -15.33 3.66
CA ILE A 65 -14.36 -15.58 5.11
C ILE A 65 -13.34 -16.69 5.39
N ARG A 66 -13.43 -17.81 4.68
CA ARG A 66 -12.46 -18.92 4.82
C ARG A 66 -11.03 -18.48 4.48
N LEU A 67 -10.89 -17.67 3.44
CA LEU A 67 -9.61 -17.15 2.99
C LEU A 67 -9.02 -16.19 4.02
N TYR A 68 -9.85 -15.36 4.67
CA TYR A 68 -9.46 -14.55 5.83
C TYR A 68 -8.93 -15.41 6.97
N PHE A 69 -9.70 -16.39 7.45
CA PHE A 69 -9.29 -17.21 8.60
C PHE A 69 -8.02 -18.02 8.35
N LYS A 70 -7.81 -18.46 7.10
CA LYS A 70 -6.64 -19.26 6.73
C LYS A 70 -5.39 -18.41 6.47
N HIS A 71 -5.53 -17.33 5.70
CA HIS A 71 -4.41 -16.60 5.13
C HIS A 71 -4.25 -15.17 5.66
N ASP A 72 -5.28 -14.52 6.20
CA ASP A 72 -5.21 -13.11 6.60
C ASP A 72 -5.26 -12.89 8.12
N ARG A 73 -5.80 -13.86 8.88
CA ARG A 73 -5.87 -13.78 10.34
C ARG A 73 -4.47 -13.53 10.92
N GLU A 74 -4.29 -12.34 11.49
CA GLU A 74 -3.02 -11.95 12.10
C GLU A 74 -2.70 -12.85 13.29
N LEU A 75 -1.43 -13.25 13.38
CA LEU A 75 -0.91 -13.97 14.52
C LEU A 75 -0.81 -13.01 15.72
N LYS A 76 -0.92 -13.56 16.93
CA LYS A 76 -0.62 -12.79 18.15
C LYS A 76 0.89 -12.81 18.41
N PRO A 77 1.49 -11.72 18.90
CA PRO A 77 2.88 -11.75 19.34
C PRO A 77 3.02 -12.69 20.54
N GLU A 78 4.20 -13.31 20.69
CA GLU A 78 4.51 -14.16 21.85
C GLU A 78 4.59 -13.36 23.14
N VAL A 79 5.12 -12.14 23.05
CA VAL A 79 5.28 -11.22 24.18
C VAL A 79 4.73 -9.87 23.78
N GLU A 80 3.74 -9.39 24.52
CA GLU A 80 3.31 -8.00 24.45
C GLU A 80 4.19 -7.14 25.35
N MET A 81 4.65 -6.01 24.80
CA MET A 81 5.50 -5.07 25.50
C MET A 81 5.13 -3.66 25.10
N ASP A 82 5.06 -2.77 26.09
CA ASP A 82 4.72 -1.37 25.87
C ASP A 82 5.91 -0.54 25.39
N TYR A 83 7.10 -0.85 25.92
CA TYR A 83 8.34 -0.17 25.62
C TYR A 83 9.45 -1.19 25.40
N TYR A 84 10.29 -0.92 24.41
CA TYR A 84 11.52 -1.66 24.16
C TYR A 84 12.64 -0.63 24.01
N ARG A 85 13.65 -0.71 24.87
CA ARG A 85 14.65 0.38 25.01
C ARG A 85 15.80 0.24 24.03
N GLU A 86 16.17 -0.99 23.74
CA GLU A 86 17.29 -1.31 22.86
C GLU A 86 16.84 -1.42 21.41
N LEU A 87 17.79 -1.48 20.48
CA LEU A 87 17.45 -1.80 19.10
C LEU A 87 17.00 -3.26 19.03
N PRO A 88 15.77 -3.53 18.56
CA PRO A 88 15.25 -4.90 18.49
C PRO A 88 16.14 -5.85 17.69
N GLN A 89 16.74 -5.32 16.63
CA GLN A 89 17.53 -6.08 15.68
C GLN A 89 18.44 -5.16 14.87
N ASP A 90 19.57 -5.68 14.42
CA ASP A 90 20.49 -5.01 13.50
C ASP A 90 20.02 -5.18 12.04
N ILE A 91 19.03 -4.37 11.64
CA ILE A 91 18.57 -4.26 10.25
C ILE A 91 18.73 -2.82 9.79
N THR A 92 18.93 -2.59 8.49
CA THR A 92 19.04 -1.21 8.01
C THR A 92 17.73 -0.43 8.18
N PRO A 93 17.77 0.90 8.37
CA PRO A 93 16.56 1.70 8.60
C PRO A 93 15.54 1.62 7.44
N ALA A 94 16.01 1.49 6.20
CA ALA A 94 15.13 1.30 5.04
C ALA A 94 14.42 -0.06 5.08
N VAL A 95 15.12 -1.12 5.49
CA VAL A 95 14.54 -2.47 5.68
C VAL A 95 13.51 -2.44 6.82
N LEU A 96 13.80 -1.75 7.92
CA LEU A 96 12.85 -1.54 9.02
C LEU A 96 11.53 -0.92 8.53
N ASN A 97 11.58 0.16 7.76
CA ASN A 97 10.34 0.83 7.34
C ASN A 97 9.43 -0.09 6.50
N LYS A 98 10.01 -1.08 5.80
CA LYS A 98 9.23 -2.09 5.08
C LYS A 98 8.46 -3.06 5.99
N LEU A 99 8.95 -3.29 7.23
CA LEU A 99 8.19 -4.01 8.25
C LEU A 99 7.09 -3.13 8.86
N MET A 100 7.39 -1.86 9.10
CA MET A 100 6.55 -0.96 9.90
C MET A 100 5.46 -0.24 9.11
N SER A 101 5.64 -0.03 7.81
CA SER A 101 4.73 0.75 6.95
C SER A 101 4.02 -0.12 5.91
N ILE A 102 2.70 0.04 5.79
CA ILE A 102 1.88 -0.60 4.75
C ILE A 102 2.34 -0.18 3.34
N GLN A 103 2.72 1.09 3.19
CA GLN A 103 3.20 1.67 1.93
C GLN A 103 4.65 1.26 1.61
N GLY A 104 5.42 0.81 2.62
CA GLY A 104 6.81 0.40 2.48
C GLY A 104 7.82 1.57 2.51
N VAL A 105 8.90 1.39 1.75
CA VAL A 105 10.07 2.29 1.69
C VAL A 105 9.70 3.59 0.97
N GLY A 106 9.99 4.73 1.60
CA GLY A 106 9.72 6.07 1.13
C GLY A 106 10.97 6.95 1.05
N SER A 107 10.77 8.21 0.66
CA SER A 107 11.85 9.18 0.47
C SER A 107 12.67 9.48 1.74
N LYS A 108 12.01 9.48 2.90
CA LYS A 108 12.66 9.60 4.22
C LYS A 108 13.68 8.48 4.50
N ASP A 109 13.52 7.31 3.88
CA ASP A 109 14.42 6.18 4.09
C ASP A 109 15.74 6.35 3.33
N ILE A 110 15.77 7.17 2.27
CA ILE A 110 17.04 7.59 1.65
C ILE A 110 17.85 8.38 2.68
N MET A 111 17.21 9.34 3.35
CA MET A 111 17.84 10.12 4.40
C MET A 111 18.29 9.23 5.56
N ALA A 112 17.43 8.33 6.04
CA ALA A 112 17.80 7.40 7.09
C ALA A 112 19.01 6.55 6.72
N THR A 113 19.06 6.03 5.48
CA THR A 113 20.19 5.24 4.98
C THR A 113 21.46 6.08 4.86
N LEU A 114 21.39 7.31 4.37
CA LEU A 114 22.55 8.21 4.33
C LEU A 114 23.10 8.50 5.74
N MET A 115 22.23 8.74 6.71
CA MET A 115 22.66 8.96 8.10
C MET A 115 23.22 7.69 8.73
N ASP A 116 22.68 6.52 8.40
CA ASP A 116 23.25 5.24 8.83
C ASP A 116 24.66 5.02 8.27
N LEU A 117 24.86 5.38 7.00
CA LEU A 117 26.18 5.34 6.35
C LEU A 117 27.17 6.35 6.95
N VAL A 118 26.69 7.52 7.39
CA VAL A 118 27.51 8.47 8.16
C VAL A 118 27.91 7.88 9.52
N ARG A 119 26.94 7.29 10.25
CA ARG A 119 27.19 6.60 11.53
C ARG A 119 28.18 5.45 11.39
N LYS A 120 28.08 4.68 10.31
CA LYS A 120 29.00 3.57 9.96
C LYS A 120 30.36 4.05 9.43
N LYS A 121 30.60 5.37 9.34
CA LYS A 121 31.85 6.00 8.84
C LYS A 121 32.19 5.70 7.38
N TYR A 122 31.18 5.44 6.55
CA TYR A 122 31.33 5.41 5.09
C TYR A 122 31.25 6.81 4.48
N LEU A 123 30.43 7.66 5.10
CA LEU A 123 30.17 9.02 4.65
C LEU A 123 30.50 10.03 5.73
N LYS A 124 30.87 11.24 5.30
CA LYS A 124 30.93 12.44 6.14
C LYS A 124 29.85 13.41 5.70
N ILE A 125 29.20 14.08 6.64
CA ILE A 125 28.24 15.15 6.38
C ILE A 125 28.84 16.50 6.79
N GLU A 126 28.65 17.52 5.96
CA GLU A 126 29.04 18.90 6.24
C GLU A 126 27.90 19.87 5.93
N GLU A 127 27.76 20.90 6.76
CA GLU A 127 26.86 22.02 6.51
C GLU A 127 27.54 23.01 5.55
N ILE A 128 26.86 23.37 4.46
CA ILE A 128 27.30 24.45 3.57
C ILE A 128 26.62 25.75 4.02
N PRO A 129 27.36 26.73 4.56
CA PRO A 129 26.80 28.02 4.96
C PRO A 129 26.55 28.89 3.73
N LYS A 130 25.39 28.72 3.07
CA LYS A 130 24.99 29.55 1.91
C LYS A 130 23.74 30.38 2.22
N GLY A 131 23.94 31.56 2.83
CA GLY A 131 22.88 32.55 3.07
C GLY A 131 21.84 32.11 4.11
N ARG A 132 20.56 32.52 3.93
CA ARG A 132 19.46 32.21 4.88
C ARG A 132 19.02 30.74 4.91
N LYS A 133 19.41 29.91 3.94
CA LYS A 133 18.99 28.49 3.84
C LYS A 133 20.22 27.58 3.94
N LYS A 134 20.24 26.73 4.97
CA LYS A 134 21.25 25.69 5.15
C LYS A 134 21.11 24.62 4.08
N ASP A 135 22.22 24.29 3.42
CA ASP A 135 22.36 23.12 2.54
C ASP A 135 23.36 22.15 3.16
N TYR A 136 23.32 20.88 2.77
CA TYR A 136 24.18 19.84 3.35
C TYR A 136 24.87 19.05 2.24
N ARG A 137 26.15 18.75 2.46
CA ARG A 137 27.00 17.94 1.58
C ARG A 137 27.32 16.62 2.26
N PHE A 138 27.19 15.54 1.51
CA PHE A 138 27.75 14.24 1.87
C PHE A 138 29.03 13.99 1.06
N MET A 139 30.02 13.37 1.69
CA MET A 139 31.31 13.04 1.08
C MET A 139 31.68 11.59 1.39
N LEU A 140 32.26 10.89 0.42
CA LEU A 140 32.81 9.55 0.61
C LEU A 140 34.11 9.61 1.40
N ILE A 141 34.32 8.64 2.27
CA ILE A 141 35.58 8.46 3.01
C ILE A 141 36.44 7.48 2.22
N GLU A 142 37.57 7.95 1.68
CA GLU A 142 38.44 7.22 0.73
C GLU A 142 39.03 5.92 1.31
N GLU A 143 39.11 5.77 2.64
CA GLU A 143 39.65 4.59 3.34
C GLU A 143 38.58 3.65 3.92
N SER A 144 37.30 3.85 3.58
CA SER A 144 36.23 3.03 4.17
C SER A 144 36.14 1.64 3.54
N ASP A 145 36.15 0.59 4.38
CA ASP A 145 36.00 -0.81 3.94
C ASP A 145 34.56 -1.10 3.50
N THR A 146 34.32 -1.03 2.18
CA THR A 146 32.99 -1.22 1.57
C THR A 146 32.51 -2.68 1.49
N THR A 147 33.29 -3.64 1.98
CA THR A 147 32.95 -5.08 1.90
C THR A 147 31.68 -5.45 2.68
N ASN A 148 31.37 -4.72 3.76
CA ASN A 148 30.22 -4.99 4.64
C ASN A 148 28.94 -4.26 4.26
N LEU A 149 28.92 -3.52 3.14
CA LEU A 149 27.72 -2.81 2.70
C LEU A 149 26.71 -3.77 2.05
N ASN A 150 25.43 -3.62 2.43
CA ASN A 150 24.37 -4.33 1.74
C ASN A 150 24.20 -3.78 0.32
N GLU A 151 23.68 -4.62 -0.59
CA GLU A 151 23.51 -4.21 -2.01
C GLU A 151 22.71 -2.92 -2.19
N HIS A 152 21.70 -2.68 -1.35
CA HIS A 152 20.88 -1.48 -1.42
C HIS A 152 21.63 -0.23 -0.94
N GLU A 153 22.57 -0.38 0.00
CA GLU A 153 23.43 0.70 0.49
C GLU A 153 24.48 1.06 -0.57
N SER A 154 25.18 0.06 -1.11
CA SER A 154 26.15 0.24 -2.20
C SER A 154 25.51 0.86 -3.45
N TYR A 155 24.30 0.40 -3.81
CA TYR A 155 23.56 0.97 -4.92
C TYR A 155 23.14 2.43 -4.67
N LEU A 156 22.75 2.78 -3.44
CA LEU A 156 22.41 4.15 -3.08
C LEU A 156 23.62 5.08 -3.21
N ILE A 157 24.79 4.63 -2.73
CA ILE A 157 26.05 5.36 -2.89
C ILE A 157 26.34 5.55 -4.37
N HIS A 158 26.32 4.47 -5.16
CA HIS A 158 26.58 4.55 -6.60
C HIS A 158 25.65 5.55 -7.30
N TRP A 159 24.35 5.46 -7.03
CA TRP A 159 23.34 6.33 -7.62
C TRP A 159 23.56 7.80 -7.23
N LEU A 160 23.69 8.11 -5.94
CA LEU A 160 23.76 9.50 -5.49
C LEU A 160 25.11 10.15 -5.78
N PHE A 161 26.22 9.44 -5.60
CA PHE A 161 27.55 10.04 -5.73
C PHE A 161 28.06 10.05 -7.17
N TYR A 162 27.80 8.99 -7.95
CA TYR A 162 28.36 8.87 -9.30
C TYR A 162 27.37 9.24 -10.40
N SER A 163 26.05 9.10 -10.17
CA SER A 163 25.05 9.50 -11.18
C SER A 163 24.51 10.92 -10.98
N ILE A 164 24.59 11.47 -9.77
CA ILE A 164 24.10 12.82 -9.44
C ILE A 164 25.28 13.73 -9.05
N GLY A 165 26.12 13.26 -8.11
CA GLY A 165 27.30 13.99 -7.65
C GLY A 165 28.50 13.88 -8.59
N ASN A 166 29.68 14.19 -8.06
CA ASN A 166 30.95 14.22 -8.79
C ASN A 166 31.85 12.99 -8.52
N GLY A 167 31.29 11.91 -7.98
CA GLY A 167 32.02 10.70 -7.58
C GLY A 167 32.73 10.80 -6.22
N LYS A 168 32.85 11.99 -5.62
CA LYS A 168 33.42 12.19 -4.27
C LYS A 168 32.42 12.74 -3.26
N SER A 169 31.52 13.60 -3.73
CA SER A 169 30.55 14.30 -2.89
C SER A 169 29.24 14.55 -3.62
N VAL A 170 28.16 14.70 -2.86
CA VAL A 170 26.84 15.09 -3.36
C VAL A 170 26.14 15.99 -2.35
N THR A 171 25.44 17.01 -2.82
CA THR A 171 24.67 17.96 -2.01
C THR A 171 23.17 17.65 -2.07
N LEU A 172 22.42 18.08 -1.04
CA LEU A 172 20.97 17.93 -1.06
C LEU A 172 20.31 18.72 -2.18
N LYS A 173 20.88 19.88 -2.53
CA LYS A 173 20.43 20.66 -3.66
C LYS A 173 20.55 19.87 -4.98
N GLU A 174 21.69 19.22 -5.24
CA GLU A 174 21.87 18.40 -6.45
C GLU A 174 20.86 17.25 -6.52
N ILE A 175 20.61 16.56 -5.39
CA ILE A 175 19.59 15.49 -5.31
C ILE A 175 18.20 16.05 -5.64
N LYS A 176 17.86 17.21 -5.07
CA LYS A 176 16.58 17.89 -5.34
C LYS A 176 16.44 18.27 -6.81
N ASP A 177 17.47 18.88 -7.38
CA ASP A 177 17.46 19.39 -8.75
C ASP A 177 17.40 18.24 -9.76
N SER A 178 18.07 17.11 -9.49
CA SER A 178 17.99 15.88 -10.28
C SER A 178 16.56 15.29 -10.33
N ALA A 179 15.83 15.36 -9.21
CA ALA A 179 14.45 14.87 -9.14
C ALA A 179 13.44 15.82 -9.81
N LYS A 180 13.74 17.12 -9.89
CA LYS A 180 12.84 18.15 -10.44
C LYS A 180 13.05 18.44 -11.92
N THR A 181 14.27 18.30 -12.42
CA THR A 181 14.59 18.65 -13.80
C THR A 181 13.98 17.61 -14.75
N SER A 182 13.12 18.05 -15.67
CA SER A 182 12.36 17.15 -16.56
C SER A 182 13.23 16.13 -17.30
N ARG A 183 14.46 16.50 -17.68
CA ARG A 183 15.42 15.62 -18.37
C ARG A 183 15.92 14.47 -17.49
N THR A 184 16.06 14.66 -16.18
CA THR A 184 16.65 13.68 -15.24
C THR A 184 15.62 13.00 -14.34
N GLN A 185 14.40 13.54 -14.27
CA GLN A 185 13.30 13.06 -13.43
C GLN A 185 12.94 11.59 -13.68
N SER A 186 12.91 11.14 -14.94
CA SER A 186 12.62 9.74 -15.30
C SER A 186 13.71 8.79 -14.79
N THR A 187 14.97 9.16 -14.98
CA THR A 187 16.14 8.43 -14.48
C THR A 187 16.17 8.40 -12.94
N PHE A 188 15.84 9.51 -12.29
CA PHE A 188 15.71 9.58 -10.84
C PHE A 188 14.65 8.58 -10.32
N ARG A 189 13.46 8.57 -10.94
CA ARG A 189 12.38 7.63 -10.59
C ARG A 189 12.79 6.17 -10.84
N HIS A 190 13.45 5.90 -11.96
CA HIS A 190 13.96 4.56 -12.26
C HIS A 190 14.95 4.07 -11.20
N ASN A 191 15.94 4.88 -10.87
CA ASN A 191 16.95 4.53 -9.86
C ASN A 191 16.33 4.40 -8.46
N TYR A 192 15.38 5.27 -8.10
CA TYR A 192 14.61 5.13 -6.87
C TYR A 192 13.88 3.78 -6.80
N ASN A 193 13.12 3.42 -7.84
CA ASN A 193 12.39 2.15 -7.87
C ASN A 193 13.33 0.94 -7.81
N LYS A 194 14.50 1.04 -8.45
CA LYS A 194 15.54 0.01 -8.40
C LYS A 194 16.15 -0.11 -6.99
N TRP A 195 16.39 1.00 -6.31
CA TRP A 195 16.83 1.01 -4.92
C TRP A 195 15.77 0.39 -3.99
N VAL A 196 14.50 0.78 -4.11
CA VAL A 196 13.38 0.20 -3.34
C VAL A 196 13.26 -1.31 -3.58
N LYS A 197 13.48 -1.78 -4.82
CA LYS A 197 13.51 -3.20 -5.14
C LYS A 197 14.63 -3.92 -4.38
N LYS A 198 15.85 -3.36 -4.34
CA LYS A 198 17.00 -3.91 -3.61
C LYS A 198 16.78 -3.94 -2.09
N VAL A 199 16.24 -2.86 -1.51
CA VAL A 199 15.79 -2.88 -0.10
C VAL A 199 14.78 -4.01 0.11
N GLY A 200 13.90 -4.22 -0.88
CA GLY A 200 12.94 -5.30 -0.85
C GLY A 200 13.50 -6.71 -1.00
N GLU A 201 14.64 -6.88 -1.67
CA GLU A 201 15.38 -8.14 -1.76
C GLU A 201 16.08 -8.45 -0.44
N GLU A 202 16.71 -7.44 0.17
CA GLU A 202 17.30 -7.54 1.50
C GLU A 202 16.23 -7.91 2.55
N PHE A 203 15.09 -7.22 2.52
CA PHE A 203 13.97 -7.48 3.42
C PHE A 203 13.44 -8.92 3.38
N LYS A 204 13.51 -9.60 2.23
CA LYS A 204 13.05 -10.99 2.09
C LYS A 204 13.89 -11.97 2.90
N LYS A 205 15.17 -11.67 3.15
CA LYS A 205 16.09 -12.54 3.90
C LYS A 205 15.61 -12.81 5.33
N TYR A 206 14.82 -11.89 5.90
CA TYR A 206 14.35 -11.97 7.28
C TYR A 206 13.01 -12.72 7.47
N ASN A 207 12.33 -13.10 6.38
CA ASN A 207 11.10 -13.90 6.43
C ASN A 207 9.97 -13.32 7.34
N TYR A 208 9.84 -11.99 7.47
CA TYR A 208 8.78 -11.38 8.29
C TYR A 208 7.37 -11.55 7.73
N PHE A 209 7.25 -11.74 6.42
CA PHE A 209 5.98 -12.01 5.76
C PHE A 209 6.02 -13.40 5.15
N GLY A 210 4.90 -14.13 5.26
CA GLY A 210 4.74 -15.42 4.61
C GLY A 210 4.78 -15.30 3.09
N GLN A 211 4.73 -16.44 2.38
CA GLN A 211 4.73 -16.43 0.93
C GLN A 211 3.56 -15.59 0.39
N SER A 212 3.89 -14.43 -0.20
CA SER A 212 2.93 -13.38 -0.57
C SER A 212 1.94 -13.77 -1.68
N LYS A 213 1.98 -15.01 -2.15
CA LYS A 213 1.17 -15.50 -3.27
C LYS A 213 0.24 -16.66 -2.90
N GLU A 214 0.25 -17.16 -1.67
CA GLU A 214 -0.62 -18.29 -1.30
C GLU A 214 -2.11 -17.92 -1.35
N GLY A 215 -2.46 -16.72 -0.85
CA GLY A 215 -3.82 -16.18 -0.95
C GLY A 215 -4.26 -16.05 -2.41
N LEU A 216 -3.43 -15.41 -3.25
CA LEU A 216 -3.67 -15.25 -4.68
C LEU A 216 -3.77 -16.59 -5.44
N LYS A 217 -2.88 -17.55 -5.15
CA LYS A 217 -2.93 -18.90 -5.76
C LYS A 217 -4.22 -19.61 -5.39
N THR A 218 -4.66 -19.50 -4.13
CA THR A 218 -5.90 -20.10 -3.64
C THR A 218 -7.12 -19.43 -4.27
N ALA A 219 -7.16 -18.09 -4.30
CA ALA A 219 -8.19 -17.31 -4.97
C ALA A 219 -8.28 -17.63 -6.47
N GLY A 220 -7.14 -17.71 -7.16
CA GLY A 220 -7.10 -18.05 -8.59
C GLY A 220 -7.63 -19.46 -8.89
N LYS A 221 -7.32 -20.45 -8.05
CA LYS A 221 -7.90 -21.81 -8.16
C LYS A 221 -9.41 -21.79 -7.98
N ILE A 222 -9.91 -21.05 -6.99
CA ILE A 222 -11.35 -20.91 -6.72
C ILE A 222 -12.06 -20.32 -7.94
N VAL A 223 -11.60 -19.17 -8.42
CA VAL A 223 -12.24 -18.48 -9.55
C VAL A 223 -12.18 -19.33 -10.82
N LEU A 224 -11.08 -20.04 -11.07
CA LEU A 224 -10.99 -20.98 -12.21
C LEU A 224 -12.04 -22.10 -12.11
N MET A 225 -12.27 -22.66 -10.93
CA MET A 225 -13.30 -23.68 -10.72
C MET A 225 -14.72 -23.11 -10.93
N GLU A 226 -14.97 -21.87 -10.53
CA GLU A 226 -16.26 -21.20 -10.76
C GLU A 226 -16.52 -20.99 -12.26
N PHE A 227 -15.53 -20.48 -13.01
CA PHE A 227 -15.64 -20.34 -14.46
C PHE A 227 -15.83 -21.69 -15.16
N ALA A 228 -15.14 -22.74 -14.72
CA ALA A 228 -15.34 -24.09 -15.24
C ALA A 228 -16.77 -24.59 -14.96
N GLY A 229 -17.32 -24.34 -13.77
CA GLY A 229 -18.70 -24.66 -13.42
C GLY A 229 -19.73 -23.92 -14.29
N VAL A 230 -19.53 -22.61 -14.50
CA VAL A 230 -20.40 -21.82 -15.39
C VAL A 230 -20.31 -22.32 -16.83
N PHE A 231 -19.13 -22.68 -17.31
CA PHE A 231 -18.94 -23.25 -18.65
C PHE A 231 -19.65 -24.60 -18.82
N LEU A 232 -19.60 -25.47 -17.81
CA LEU A 232 -20.35 -26.74 -17.82
C LEU A 232 -21.86 -26.51 -17.84
N LEU A 233 -22.36 -25.56 -17.06
CA LEU A 233 -23.78 -25.16 -17.09
C LEU A 233 -24.18 -24.59 -18.45
N PHE A 234 -23.30 -23.80 -19.08
CA PHE A 234 -23.50 -23.29 -20.43
C PHE A 234 -23.59 -24.43 -21.46
N ALA A 235 -22.64 -25.37 -21.44
CA ALA A 235 -22.63 -26.51 -22.35
C ALA A 235 -23.87 -27.40 -22.17
N LEU A 236 -24.29 -27.64 -20.93
CA LEU A 236 -25.52 -28.38 -20.62
C LEU A 236 -26.77 -27.64 -21.10
N GLY A 237 -26.86 -26.33 -20.86
CA GLY A 237 -27.96 -25.50 -21.34
C GLY A 237 -28.08 -25.52 -22.87
N ALA A 238 -26.95 -25.44 -23.58
CA ALA A 238 -26.90 -25.56 -25.03
C ALA A 238 -27.37 -26.94 -25.53
N LEU A 239 -26.91 -28.03 -24.89
CA LEU A 239 -27.32 -29.40 -25.20
C LEU A 239 -28.84 -29.61 -25.03
N LEU A 240 -29.40 -29.06 -23.97
CA LEU A 240 -30.84 -29.13 -23.66
C LEU A 240 -31.68 -28.09 -24.42
N LYS A 241 -31.06 -27.32 -25.34
CA LYS A 241 -31.70 -26.25 -26.12
C LYS A 241 -32.44 -25.22 -25.26
N MET A 242 -31.90 -24.94 -24.07
CA MET A 242 -32.41 -23.92 -23.16
C MET A 242 -32.00 -22.52 -23.62
N GLN A 243 -32.80 -21.52 -23.26
CA GLN A 243 -32.49 -20.13 -23.53
C GLN A 243 -31.30 -19.66 -22.65
N LEU A 244 -30.23 -19.18 -23.30
CA LEU A 244 -28.95 -18.87 -22.64
C LEU A 244 -28.97 -17.59 -21.77
N PHE A 245 -30.05 -16.80 -21.80
CA PHE A 245 -30.16 -15.57 -21.01
C PHE A 245 -30.05 -15.81 -19.49
N ILE A 246 -30.37 -17.01 -19.00
CA ILE A 246 -30.21 -17.43 -17.59
C ILE A 246 -28.75 -17.32 -17.10
N ILE A 247 -27.77 -17.38 -18.00
CA ILE A 247 -26.35 -17.40 -17.67
C ILE A 247 -25.81 -15.99 -17.47
N ILE A 248 -26.49 -14.96 -17.98
CA ILE A 248 -26.01 -13.57 -17.91
C ILE A 248 -25.88 -13.10 -16.44
N PRO A 249 -26.90 -13.21 -15.56
CA PRO A 249 -26.76 -12.84 -14.15
C PRO A 249 -25.67 -13.65 -13.43
N LEU A 250 -25.52 -14.93 -13.79
CA LEU A 250 -24.51 -15.82 -13.22
C LEU A 250 -23.09 -15.39 -13.59
N LEU A 251 -22.86 -15.00 -14.84
CA LEU A 251 -21.58 -14.46 -15.31
C LEU A 251 -21.23 -13.14 -14.62
N PHE A 252 -22.21 -12.25 -14.44
CA PHE A 252 -22.01 -11.01 -13.68
C PHE A 252 -21.66 -11.30 -12.22
N ALA A 253 -22.35 -12.25 -11.58
CA ALA A 253 -22.05 -12.66 -10.21
C ALA A 253 -20.61 -13.18 -10.11
N VAL A 254 -20.23 -14.21 -10.87
CA VAL A 254 -18.88 -14.79 -10.85
C VAL A 254 -17.82 -13.76 -11.24
N GLY A 255 -18.07 -12.95 -12.27
CA GLY A 255 -17.14 -11.92 -12.73
C GLY A 255 -16.85 -10.89 -11.64
N PHE A 256 -17.89 -10.35 -11.01
CA PHE A 256 -17.73 -9.31 -9.99
C PHE A 256 -17.19 -9.86 -8.67
N THR A 257 -17.75 -10.96 -8.16
CA THR A 257 -17.29 -11.55 -6.88
C THR A 257 -15.94 -12.21 -7.02
N GLY A 258 -15.69 -12.95 -8.11
CA GLY A 258 -14.40 -13.58 -8.39
C GLY A 258 -13.28 -12.55 -8.54
N PHE A 259 -13.55 -11.41 -9.19
CA PHE A 259 -12.60 -10.30 -9.24
C PHE A 259 -12.30 -9.74 -7.84
N GLY A 260 -13.33 -9.57 -7.00
CA GLY A 260 -13.16 -9.18 -5.59
C GLY A 260 -12.31 -10.15 -4.78
N VAL A 261 -12.53 -11.46 -4.92
CA VAL A 261 -11.75 -12.52 -4.23
C VAL A 261 -10.30 -12.54 -4.72
N ILE A 262 -10.04 -12.33 -6.02
CA ILE A 262 -8.68 -12.23 -6.57
C ILE A 262 -7.96 -11.00 -6.01
N ILE A 263 -8.60 -9.84 -6.01
CA ILE A 263 -8.02 -8.62 -5.44
C ILE A 263 -7.71 -8.85 -3.96
N TYR A 264 -8.66 -9.36 -3.19
CA TYR A 264 -8.46 -9.65 -1.78
C TYR A 264 -7.29 -10.63 -1.57
N GLY A 265 -7.27 -11.74 -2.31
CA GLY A 265 -6.17 -12.71 -2.26
C GLY A 265 -4.80 -12.14 -2.64
N ALA A 266 -4.74 -11.14 -3.52
CA ALA A 266 -3.52 -10.42 -3.88
C ALA A 266 -3.06 -9.40 -2.81
N LEU A 267 -4.00 -8.86 -2.05
CA LEU A 267 -3.73 -7.87 -1.00
C LEU A 267 -3.28 -8.49 0.32
N ILE A 268 -3.55 -9.78 0.55
CA ILE A 268 -3.19 -10.47 1.79
C ILE A 268 -1.67 -10.48 1.98
N ARG A 269 -1.26 -9.96 3.13
CA ARG A 269 0.14 -9.90 3.57
C ARG A 269 0.24 -10.40 5.00
N LYS A 270 0.21 -11.72 5.16
CA LYS A 270 0.35 -12.35 6.48
C LYS A 270 1.75 -12.19 7.03
N LYS A 271 1.87 -11.64 8.24
CA LYS A 271 3.12 -11.65 9.00
C LYS A 271 3.37 -13.07 9.53
N THR A 272 4.61 -13.53 9.48
CA THR A 272 5.05 -14.76 10.16
C THR A 272 5.12 -14.52 11.67
N GLN A 273 5.33 -15.57 12.47
CA GLN A 273 5.51 -15.41 13.92
C GLN A 273 6.71 -14.49 14.23
N THR A 274 7.83 -14.68 13.53
CA THR A 274 8.99 -13.78 13.59
C THR A 274 8.61 -12.34 13.21
N GLY A 275 7.84 -12.17 12.13
CA GLY A 275 7.42 -10.84 11.68
C GLY A 275 6.52 -10.08 12.67
N ILE A 276 5.59 -10.76 13.33
CA ILE A 276 4.73 -10.11 14.34
C ILE A 276 5.51 -9.79 15.62
N ASN A 277 6.43 -10.67 16.04
CA ASN A 277 7.28 -10.45 17.20
C ASN A 277 8.19 -9.23 16.97
N GLU A 278 8.89 -9.17 15.83
CA GLU A 278 9.75 -8.03 15.50
C GLU A 278 8.94 -6.74 15.29
N TYR A 279 7.80 -6.80 14.60
CA TYR A 279 6.91 -5.64 14.46
C TYR A 279 6.48 -5.08 15.83
N THR A 280 6.19 -5.96 16.79
CA THR A 280 5.81 -5.58 18.15
C THR A 280 6.95 -4.91 18.91
N LYS A 281 8.17 -5.47 18.84
CA LYS A 281 9.38 -4.87 19.42
C LYS A 281 9.68 -3.50 18.81
N TRP A 282 9.64 -3.37 17.48
CA TRP A 282 9.87 -2.09 16.80
C TRP A 282 8.78 -1.06 17.09
N ARG A 283 7.53 -1.49 17.29
CA ARG A 283 6.43 -0.62 17.74
C ARG A 283 6.67 -0.14 19.18
N ALA A 284 7.13 -1.01 20.07
CA ALA A 284 7.49 -0.66 21.44
C ALA A 284 8.73 0.25 21.50
N PHE A 285 9.72 0.03 20.63
CA PHE A 285 10.88 0.92 20.45
C PHE A 285 10.46 2.31 19.95
N LYS A 286 9.55 2.39 18.97
CA LYS A 286 8.97 3.66 18.52
C LYS A 286 8.27 4.41 19.67
N ARG A 287 7.55 3.70 20.54
CA ARG A 287 6.91 4.29 21.73
C ARG A 287 7.96 4.79 22.72
N PHE A 288 9.03 4.02 22.95
CA PHE A 288 10.15 4.43 23.79
C PHE A 288 10.78 5.73 23.29
N LEU A 289 11.10 5.82 21.99
CA LEU A 289 11.63 7.06 21.38
C LEU A 289 10.70 8.27 21.55
N LEU A 290 9.39 8.05 21.61
CA LEU A 290 8.43 9.14 21.82
C LEU A 290 8.28 9.53 23.29
N HIS A 291 8.48 8.61 24.23
CA HIS A 291 8.12 8.81 25.65
C HIS A 291 9.31 8.82 26.62
N PHE A 292 10.55 8.61 26.15
CA PHE A 292 11.73 8.54 27.02
C PHE A 292 11.85 9.72 27.99
N SER A 293 11.48 10.94 27.56
CA SER A 293 11.53 12.15 28.39
C SER A 293 10.66 12.13 29.64
N ASN A 294 9.67 11.24 29.70
CA ASN A 294 8.68 11.18 30.78
C ASN A 294 8.95 10.00 31.73
N MET A 295 10.01 9.22 31.49
CA MET A 295 10.36 8.07 32.31
C MET A 295 11.20 8.54 33.50
N LYS A 296 10.77 8.21 34.73
CA LYS A 296 11.37 8.71 35.99
C LYS A 296 12.83 8.30 36.18
N ASP A 297 13.21 7.12 35.68
CA ASP A 297 14.56 6.55 35.84
C ASP A 297 15.37 6.61 34.54
N TYR A 298 15.27 7.73 33.82
CA TYR A 298 15.92 7.90 32.53
C TYR A 298 17.33 8.46 32.67
N GLU A 299 18.33 7.59 32.68
CA GLU A 299 19.70 7.96 32.34
C GLU A 299 19.78 8.13 30.82
N ILE A 300 20.22 9.30 30.34
CA ILE A 300 20.40 9.56 28.91
C ILE A 300 21.43 8.56 28.38
N PRO A 301 21.06 7.63 27.46
CA PRO A 301 22.04 6.79 26.78
C PRO A 301 23.14 7.66 26.16
N SER A 302 24.35 7.12 26.03
CA SER A 302 25.45 7.87 25.44
C SER A 302 25.07 8.50 24.10
N ILE A 303 25.69 9.63 23.75
CA ILE A 303 25.43 10.37 22.51
C ILE A 303 25.47 9.45 21.27
N ILE A 304 26.40 8.49 21.28
CA ILE A 304 26.59 7.49 20.22
C ILE A 304 25.34 6.61 20.03
N VAL A 305 24.70 6.22 21.13
CA VAL A 305 23.46 5.43 21.10
C VAL A 305 22.31 6.25 20.52
N TRP A 306 22.23 7.54 20.87
CA TRP A 306 21.22 8.44 20.30
C TRP A 306 21.43 8.71 18.81
N GLU A 307 22.67 8.81 18.33
CA GLU A 307 22.94 8.85 16.89
C GLU A 307 22.41 7.59 16.21
N HIS A 308 22.60 6.43 16.82
CA HIS A 308 22.04 5.20 16.29
C HIS A 308 20.50 5.22 16.28
N TYR A 309 19.85 5.65 17.36
CA TYR A 309 18.39 5.68 17.46
C TYR A 309 17.73 6.69 16.52
N LEU A 310 18.37 7.84 16.30
CA LEU A 310 17.84 8.89 15.43
C LEU A 310 17.76 8.43 13.97
N VAL A 311 18.71 7.63 13.50
CA VAL A 311 18.66 7.00 12.17
C VAL A 311 17.35 6.24 11.97
N TYR A 312 16.97 5.40 12.94
CA TYR A 312 15.70 4.67 12.88
C TYR A 312 14.47 5.55 13.12
N ALA A 313 14.60 6.59 13.94
CA ALA A 313 13.53 7.56 14.16
C ALA A 313 13.09 8.26 12.86
N ILE A 314 14.02 8.45 11.90
CA ILE A 314 13.72 8.98 10.56
C ILE A 314 12.80 8.02 9.82
N SER A 315 13.22 6.76 9.68
CA SER A 315 12.43 5.72 9.00
C SER A 315 11.08 5.48 9.68
N LEU A 316 11.02 5.53 11.02
CA LEU A 316 9.78 5.43 11.79
C LEU A 316 8.88 6.69 11.70
N GLY A 317 9.40 7.78 11.12
CA GLY A 317 8.68 9.04 10.92
C GLY A 317 8.46 9.85 12.22
N VAL A 318 9.33 9.69 13.21
CA VAL A 318 9.22 10.35 14.53
C VAL A 318 10.43 11.22 14.88
N ALA A 319 11.46 11.29 14.02
CA ALA A 319 12.70 12.01 14.28
C ALA A 319 12.50 13.45 14.82
N ASP A 320 11.61 14.25 14.21
CA ASP A 320 11.38 15.63 14.64
C ASP A 320 10.93 15.74 16.11
N LYS A 321 10.04 14.84 16.53
CA LYS A 321 9.55 14.77 17.92
C LYS A 321 10.64 14.30 18.87
N VAL A 322 11.40 13.28 18.46
CA VAL A 322 12.51 12.71 19.25
C VAL A 322 13.57 13.78 19.52
N ILE A 323 13.97 14.54 18.50
CA ILE A 323 15.00 15.58 18.62
C ILE A 323 14.53 16.75 19.46
N SER A 324 13.26 17.15 19.32
CA SER A 324 12.70 18.21 20.15
C SER A 324 12.75 17.83 21.63
N LYS A 325 12.46 16.57 21.97
CA LYS A 325 12.57 16.05 23.33
C LYS A 325 14.03 15.90 23.78
N LEU A 326 14.89 15.39 22.90
CA LEU A 326 16.32 15.19 23.19
C LEU A 326 17.01 16.53 23.44
N LYS A 327 16.62 17.59 22.70
CA LYS A 327 17.09 18.96 22.94
C LYS A 327 16.81 19.40 24.38
N LEU A 328 15.59 19.17 24.89
CA LEU A 328 15.23 19.53 26.25
C LEU A 328 16.04 18.72 27.28
N ALA A 329 16.16 17.41 27.07
CA ALA A 329 16.91 16.52 27.95
C ALA A 329 18.43 16.83 27.99
N LEU A 330 19.01 17.21 26.84
CA LEU A 330 20.42 17.60 26.75
C LEU A 330 20.66 19.04 27.19
N SER A 331 19.67 19.93 27.17
CA SER A 331 19.87 21.30 27.68
C SER A 331 20.12 21.34 29.19
N SER A 332 19.71 20.31 29.93
CA SER A 332 19.96 20.16 31.36
C SER A 332 21.31 19.51 31.71
N GLN A 333 22.04 18.98 30.72
CA GLN A 333 23.31 18.27 30.94
C GLN A 333 24.39 18.93 30.07
N ASP A 334 25.49 19.40 30.66
CA ASP A 334 26.56 20.12 29.96
C ASP A 334 27.42 19.16 29.10
N ILE A 335 26.78 18.51 28.14
CA ILE A 335 27.35 17.45 27.31
C ILE A 335 27.93 18.06 26.03
N SER A 336 29.24 17.90 25.86
CA SER A 336 29.92 18.30 24.63
C SER A 336 29.53 17.40 23.45
N LEU A 337 28.84 17.99 22.45
CA LEU A 337 28.48 17.32 21.19
C LEU A 337 29.66 17.24 20.21
N ARG A 338 30.85 17.72 20.58
CA ARG A 338 32.01 17.83 19.67
C ARG A 338 32.54 16.47 19.20
N ASN A 339 32.35 15.42 20.00
CA ASN A 339 32.76 14.05 19.66
C ASN A 339 31.66 13.25 18.93
N SER A 340 30.52 13.88 18.61
CA SER A 340 29.43 13.22 17.88
C SER A 340 29.74 13.13 16.39
N THR A 341 29.28 12.06 15.74
CA THR A 341 29.51 11.81 14.31
C THR A 341 28.80 12.83 13.43
N TYR A 342 27.58 13.21 13.79
CA TYR A 342 26.78 14.17 13.04
C TYR A 342 25.87 15.06 13.90
N LEU A 343 25.64 14.76 15.18
CA LEU A 343 24.83 15.64 16.04
C LEU A 343 25.45 17.04 16.17
N TYR A 344 26.76 17.18 16.01
CA TYR A 344 27.44 18.46 15.92
C TYR A 344 26.89 19.32 14.77
N CYS A 345 26.67 18.73 13.59
CA CYS A 345 26.09 19.40 12.43
C CYS A 345 24.61 19.78 12.62
N MET A 346 23.99 19.32 13.72
CA MET A 346 22.63 19.64 14.12
C MET A 346 22.54 20.72 15.19
N THR A 347 23.67 21.31 15.59
CA THR A 347 23.68 22.39 16.58
C THR A 347 23.42 23.75 15.94
N ASP A 348 22.85 24.68 16.71
CA ASP A 348 22.80 26.09 16.33
C ASP A 348 24.11 26.81 16.71
N ARG A 349 24.20 28.11 16.41
CA ARG A 349 25.38 28.93 16.76
C ARG A 349 25.65 28.98 18.27
N SER A 350 24.68 28.62 19.11
CA SER A 350 24.83 28.52 20.56
C SER A 350 25.17 27.10 21.04
N GLY A 351 25.49 26.18 20.14
CA GLY A 351 25.82 24.79 20.48
C GLY A 351 24.62 23.93 20.86
N ARG A 352 23.39 24.45 20.75
CA ARG A 352 22.17 23.73 21.14
C ARG A 352 21.63 22.91 19.98
N LEU A 353 21.21 21.68 20.28
CA LEU A 353 20.60 20.79 19.29
C LEU A 353 19.34 21.42 18.67
N ASN A 354 19.17 21.29 17.36
CA ASN A 354 17.99 21.76 16.64
C ASN A 354 17.52 20.74 15.57
N ASN A 355 16.30 20.91 15.09
CA ASN A 355 15.71 20.06 14.03
C ASN A 355 15.85 20.66 12.62
N SER A 356 16.68 21.69 12.43
CA SER A 356 16.76 22.42 11.15
C SER A 356 17.27 21.53 10.02
N MET A 357 18.23 20.66 10.33
CA MET A 357 18.76 19.65 9.42
C MET A 357 17.64 18.73 8.91
N PHE A 358 16.90 18.06 9.80
CA PHE A 358 15.79 17.18 9.40
C PHE A 358 14.70 17.89 8.62
N LYS A 359 14.35 19.13 9.00
CA LYS A 359 13.38 19.92 8.25
C LYS A 359 13.87 20.27 6.84
N SER A 360 15.17 20.53 6.65
CA SER A 360 15.74 20.72 5.32
C SER A 360 15.69 19.45 4.49
N PHE A 361 16.06 18.31 5.08
CA PHE A 361 15.96 17.01 4.41
C PHE A 361 14.52 16.66 4.02
N ASP A 362 13.58 16.75 4.95
CA ASP A 362 12.18 16.46 4.72
C ASP A 362 11.59 17.34 3.61
N ARG A 363 11.90 18.65 3.61
CA ARG A 363 11.52 19.56 2.52
C ARG A 363 12.12 19.17 1.17
N VAL A 364 13.41 18.83 1.13
CA VAL A 364 14.10 18.43 -0.10
C VAL A 364 13.46 17.17 -0.67
N PHE A 365 13.39 16.11 0.13
CA PHE A 365 12.87 14.82 -0.30
C PHE A 365 11.37 14.87 -0.60
N THR A 366 10.55 15.51 0.22
CA THR A 366 9.12 15.70 -0.09
C THR A 366 8.93 16.44 -1.42
N SER A 367 9.72 17.50 -1.66
CA SER A 367 9.61 18.25 -2.92
C SER A 367 10.15 17.51 -4.15
N ALA A 368 11.23 16.73 -3.99
CA ALA A 368 11.82 15.92 -5.04
C ALA A 368 10.84 14.84 -5.52
N PHE A 369 10.20 14.18 -4.57
CA PHE A 369 9.27 13.09 -4.86
C PHE A 369 7.92 13.57 -5.36
N ALA A 370 7.37 14.66 -4.81
CA ALA A 370 6.14 15.27 -5.34
C ALA A 370 6.29 15.64 -6.82
N SER A 371 7.47 16.14 -7.23
CA SER A 371 7.76 16.40 -8.63
C SER A 371 7.89 15.09 -9.42
N ALA A 372 8.65 14.10 -8.95
CA ALA A 372 8.89 12.83 -9.66
C ALA A 372 7.62 11.97 -9.88
N THR A 373 6.56 12.13 -9.07
CA THR A 373 5.32 11.35 -9.17
C THR A 373 4.16 12.06 -9.86
N ALA A 374 4.26 13.38 -10.12
CA ALA A 374 3.15 14.18 -10.67
C ALA A 374 2.75 13.84 -12.12
N SER A 375 3.58 13.10 -12.88
CA SER A 375 3.37 12.88 -14.33
C SER A 375 2.62 11.61 -14.71
N THR A 376 2.11 10.81 -13.77
CA THR A 376 1.34 9.59 -14.09
C THR A 376 0.20 9.38 -13.11
N GLY A 377 -1.04 9.36 -13.61
CA GLY A 377 -2.25 8.91 -12.90
C GLY A 377 -2.19 7.42 -12.54
N SER A 378 -1.29 7.07 -11.62
CA SER A 378 -1.22 5.76 -10.98
C SER A 378 -1.30 6.01 -9.48
N GLY A 379 -2.45 5.64 -8.91
CA GLY A 379 -2.79 5.88 -7.52
C GLY A 379 -1.77 5.29 -6.55
N GLY A 380 -1.47 6.06 -5.51
CA GLY A 380 -0.73 5.61 -4.35
C GLY A 380 0.46 6.50 -4.01
N GLY A 381 0.18 7.68 -3.48
CA GLY A 381 1.24 8.48 -2.85
C GLY A 381 0.88 9.93 -2.67
N PHE A 382 0.07 10.27 -1.66
CA PHE A 382 0.16 11.56 -0.98
C PHE A 382 -0.32 11.45 0.49
N SER A 383 0.23 12.35 1.30
CA SER A 383 0.28 12.36 2.77
C SER A 383 -0.67 13.40 3.36
N SER A 384 -1.31 13.08 4.50
CA SER A 384 -1.80 14.05 5.48
C SER A 384 -1.92 13.43 6.88
N GLY A 385 -0.81 12.94 7.43
CA GLY A 385 -0.72 12.55 8.84
C GLY A 385 -0.51 13.78 9.74
N GLY A 386 -1.52 14.64 9.85
CA GLY A 386 -1.53 15.80 10.75
C GLY A 386 -2.81 15.77 11.60
N GLY A 387 -2.71 15.25 12.82
CA GLY A 387 -3.79 15.34 13.80
C GLY A 387 -3.79 16.71 14.47
N GLY A 388 -4.89 17.45 14.29
CA GLY A 388 -5.28 18.65 15.05
C GLY A 388 -6.77 18.53 15.37
N GLY A 389 -7.12 18.71 16.64
CA GLY A 389 -8.41 18.36 17.21
C GLY A 389 -9.57 19.31 16.89
N GLY A 390 -10.77 18.79 17.14
CA GLY A 390 -11.99 19.42 17.66
C GLY A 390 -12.41 20.82 17.18
N GLY A 391 -13.61 20.87 16.60
CA GLY A 391 -14.43 22.08 16.50
C GLY A 391 -15.76 21.76 15.82
N GLY A 392 -16.85 21.73 16.59
CA GLY A 392 -18.21 21.50 16.11
C GLY A 392 -18.87 22.75 15.49
N GLY A 393 -20.12 22.57 15.05
CA GLY A 393 -20.99 23.58 14.47
C GLY A 393 -20.98 23.53 12.94
N GLY A 394 -22.08 23.46 12.21
CA GLY A 394 -23.48 23.63 12.53
C GLY A 394 -24.28 23.35 11.26
N ALA A 395 -25.55 23.02 11.44
CA ALA A 395 -26.52 22.83 10.38
C ALA A 395 -26.78 24.14 9.60
N GLY A 396 -27.14 23.99 8.33
CA GLY A 396 -27.67 25.03 7.44
C GLY A 396 -27.63 24.48 6.01
N ALA A 397 -28.70 23.86 5.52
CA ALA A 397 -29.82 24.54 4.87
C ALA A 397 -29.34 25.51 3.78
N PHE A 398 -29.35 25.06 2.53
CA PHE A 398 -30.05 25.68 1.39
C PHE A 398 -30.27 24.61 0.32
#